data_AF-A0A520BJ22-F1
#
_entry.id   AF-A0A520BJ22-F1
#
_cell.length_a   1.000
_cell.length_b   1.000
_cell.length_c   1.000
_cell.angle_alpha   90.00
_cell.angle_beta   90.00
_cell.angle_gamma   90.00
#
_symmetry.space_group_name_H-M   'P 1'
#
loop_
_entity.id
_entity.type
_entity.pdbx_description
1 polymer ?
#
loop_
_entity_poly.entity_id
_entity_poly.type
_entity_poly.pdbx_seq_one_letter_code
_entity_poly.pdbx_strand_id
1 'polypeptide(L)' 'MNNQTTLANRFREVILNGTWIANTNFKKELEHLDWKTATTQVAHLNTISLLAQHIHYYMHGIKKFFSKRKFRN' A
#
# COMPACT_ATOMS: atom_id res chain seq x y z
N MET A 1 14.60 2.82 19.55
CA MET A 1 13.34 2.72 18.79
C MET A 1 12.56 1.52 19.29
N ASN A 2 11.25 1.62 19.50
CA ASN A 2 10.42 0.46 19.85
C ASN A 2 9.93 -0.25 18.57
N ASN A 3 9.52 -1.51 18.70
CA ASN A 3 9.10 -2.34 17.56
C ASN A 3 7.91 -1.74 16.78
N GLN A 4 7.00 -1.03 17.46
CA GLN A 4 5.83 -0.40 16.82
C GLN A 4 6.26 0.74 15.89
N THR A 5 7.21 1.57 16.33
CA THR A 5 7.77 2.66 15.51
C THR A 5 8.53 2.09 14.31
N THR A 6 9.34 1.05 14.49
CA THR A 6 10.05 0.39 13.39
C THR A 6 9.07 -0.15 12.35
N LEU A 7 8.03 -0.87 12.78
CA LEU A 7 7.01 -1.40 11.87
C LEU A 7 6.27 -0.28 11.13
N ALA A 8 5.86 0.78 11.83
CA ALA A 8 5.19 1.93 11.21
C ALA A 8 6.08 2.62 10.17
N ASN A 9 7.38 2.74 10.44
CA ASN A 9 8.33 3.31 9.50
C ASN A 9 8.50 2.42 8.27
N ARG A 10 8.65 1.09 8.44
CA ARG A 10 8.73 0.15 7.32
C ARG A 10 7.47 0.16 6.45
N PHE A 11 6.30 0.27 7.08
CA PHE A 11 5.03 0.41 6.36
C PHE A 11 4.96 1.71 5.55
N ARG A 12 5.32 2.86 6.13
CA ARG A 12 5.40 4.12 5.39
C ARG A 12 6.39 4.03 4.24
N GLU A 13 7.47 3.28 4.42
CA GLU A 13 8.50 3.14 3.42
C GLU A 13 7.99 2.45 2.15
N VAL A 14 7.28 1.33 2.32
CA VAL A 14 6.68 0.60 1.20
C VAL A 14 5.60 1.42 0.49
N ILE A 15 4.83 2.23 1.22
CA ILE A 15 3.64 2.90 0.66
C ILE A 15 3.93 4.31 0.13
N LEU A 16 4.75 5.10 0.83
CA LEU A 16 4.85 6.55 0.62
C LEU A 16 6.24 7.02 0.20
N ASN A 17 7.29 6.69 0.97
CA ASN A 17 8.60 7.29 0.75
C ASN A 17 9.77 6.46 1.30
N GLY A 18 10.86 6.42 0.54
CA GLY A 18 12.00 5.55 0.82
C GLY A 18 11.96 4.31 -0.05
N THR A 19 13.10 3.64 -0.12
CA THR A 19 13.37 2.56 -1.07
C THR A 19 14.31 1.51 -0.46
N TRP A 20 14.53 1.54 0.85
CA TRP A 20 15.47 0.63 1.52
C TRP A 20 14.99 -0.82 1.52
N ILE A 21 13.68 -1.06 1.61
CA ILE A 21 13.10 -2.41 1.68
C ILE A 21 13.01 -3.08 0.31
N ALA A 22 12.69 -2.33 -0.75
CA ALA A 22 12.34 -2.90 -2.06
C ALA A 22 12.91 -2.12 -3.27
N ASN A 23 13.81 -1.16 -3.05
CA ASN A 23 14.31 -0.21 -4.06
C ASN A 23 13.22 0.63 -4.76
N THR A 24 11.96 0.53 -4.32
CA THR A 24 10.80 1.27 -4.78
C THR A 24 9.72 1.38 -3.69
N ASN A 25 8.60 2.05 -4.00
CA ASN A 25 7.40 2.15 -3.17
C ASN A 25 6.15 2.41 -4.04
N PHE A 26 4.95 2.20 -3.49
CA PHE A 26 3.68 2.34 -4.22
C PHE A 26 3.51 3.74 -4.81
N LYS A 27 3.81 4.79 -4.02
CA LYS A 27 3.68 6.17 -4.49
C LYS A 27 4.54 6.40 -5.74
N LYS A 28 5.81 6.00 -5.70
CA LYS A 28 6.76 6.14 -6.82
C LYS A 28 6.26 5.46 -8.10
N GLU A 29 5.73 4.24 -7.99
CA GLU A 29 5.26 3.47 -9.15
C GLU A 29 3.88 3.92 -9.67
N LEU A 30 3.05 4.56 -8.85
CA LEU A 30 1.65 4.87 -9.20
C LEU A 30 1.35 6.36 -9.42
N GLU A 31 2.08 7.29 -8.82
CA GLU A 31 1.72 8.73 -8.81
C GLU A 31 1.69 9.37 -10.20
N HIS A 32 2.53 8.90 -11.12
CA HIS A 32 2.62 9.40 -12.50
C HIS A 32 2.37 8.31 -13.55
N LEU A 33 1.80 7.17 -13.13
CA LEU A 33 1.44 6.10 -14.05
C LEU A 33 0.28 6.57 -14.95
N ASP A 34 0.45 6.43 -16.27
CA ASP A 34 -0.63 6.73 -17.20
C ASP A 34 -1.84 5.83 -16.92
N TRP A 35 -3.03 6.43 -16.91
CA TRP A 35 -4.24 5.71 -16.55
C TRP A 35 -4.59 4.60 -17.54
N LYS A 36 -4.24 4.74 -18.83
CA LYS A 36 -4.47 3.67 -19.81
C LYS A 36 -3.55 2.50 -19.50
N THR A 37 -2.29 2.75 -19.18
CA THR A 37 -1.38 1.70 -18.71
C THR A 37 -1.90 1.04 -17.43
N ALA A 38 -2.36 1.83 -16.47
CA ALA A 38 -2.87 1.32 -15.19
C ALA A 38 -4.10 0.39 -15.33
N THR A 39 -4.95 0.64 -16.33
CA THR A 39 -6.18 -0.12 -16.58
C THR A 39 -6.06 -1.14 -17.72
N THR A 40 -4.94 -1.19 -18.43
CA THR A 40 -4.73 -2.17 -19.49
C THR A 40 -4.59 -3.57 -18.88
N GLN A 41 -5.40 -4.50 -19.38
CA GLN A 41 -5.30 -5.91 -19.02
C GLN A 41 -4.32 -6.62 -19.94
N VAL A 42 -3.40 -7.40 -19.36
CA VAL A 42 -2.48 -8.26 -20.12
C VAL A 42 -2.94 -9.71 -19.96
N ALA A 43 -3.40 -10.31 -21.06
CA ALA A 43 -4.00 -11.64 -21.07
C ALA A 43 -5.12 -11.77 -20.01
N HIS A 44 -5.01 -12.73 -19.10
CA HIS A 44 -5.98 -12.99 -18.03
C HIS A 44 -5.54 -12.47 -16.66
N LEU A 45 -4.50 -11.64 -16.60
CA LEU A 45 -4.01 -11.09 -15.34
C LEU A 45 -4.88 -9.92 -14.87
N ASN A 46 -4.79 -9.62 -13.57
CA ASN A 46 -5.38 -8.40 -13.02
C ASN A 46 -4.60 -7.17 -13.51
N THR A 47 -5.31 -6.06 -13.72
CA THR A 47 -4.68 -4.78 -14.07
C THR A 47 -3.87 -4.23 -12.90
N ILE A 48 -2.95 -3.31 -13.18
CA ILE A 48 -2.20 -2.60 -12.14
C ILE A 48 -3.16 -1.90 -11.18
N SER A 49 -4.20 -1.24 -11.71
CA SER A 49 -5.21 -0.54 -10.91
C SER A 49 -5.97 -1.48 -9.97
N LEU A 50 -6.31 -2.70 -10.41
CA LEU A 50 -7.03 -3.67 -9.59
C LEU A 50 -6.14 -4.24 -8.48
N LEU A 51 -4.87 -4.52 -8.77
CA LEU A 51 -3.90 -4.98 -7.77
C LEU A 51 -3.62 -3.90 -6.72
N ALA A 52 -3.40 -2.64 -7.13
CA ALA A 52 -3.22 -1.52 -6.21
C ALA A 52 -4.45 -1.32 -5.33
N GLN A 53 -5.65 -1.37 -5.91
CA GLN A 53 -6.90 -1.28 -5.17
C GLN A 53 -7.07 -2.43 -4.16
N HIS A 54 -6.72 -3.66 -4.54
CA HIS A 54 -6.80 -4.81 -3.64
C HIS A 54 -5.95 -4.60 -2.39
N ILE A 55 -4.72 -4.10 -2.55
CA ILE A 55 -3.81 -3.82 -1.44
C ILE A 55 -4.35 -2.68 -0.55
N HIS A 56 -4.82 -1.58 -1.15
CA HIS A 56 -5.43 -0.47 -0.41
C HIS A 56 -6.69 -0.89 0.37
N TYR A 57 -7.51 -1.77 -0.20
CA TYR A 57 -8.69 -2.32 0.47
C TYR A 57 -8.31 -3.10 1.74
N TYR A 58 -7.30 -3.98 1.65
CA TYR A 58 -6.80 -4.71 2.83
C TYR A 58 -6.21 -3.77 3.89
N MET A 59 -5.42 -2.78 3.48
CA MET A 59 -4.89 -1.75 4.40
C MET A 59 -6.00 -0.99 5.11
N HIS A 60 -7.08 -0.63 4.41
CA HIS A 60 -8.25 0.01 5.00
C HIS A 60 -8.90 -0.88 6.06
N GLY A 61 -9.08 -2.17 5.78
CA GLY A 61 -9.61 -3.15 6.73
C GLY A 61 -8.77 -3.26 8.01
N ILE A 62 -7.45 -3.37 7.84
CA ILE A 62 -6.50 -3.45 8.97
C ILE A 62 -6.55 -2.17 9.82
N LYS A 63 -6.51 -0.98 9.18
CA LYS A 63 -6.64 0.30 9.88
C LYS A 63 -7.93 0.35 10.69
N LYS A 64 -9.06 -0.02 10.08
CA LYS A 64 -10.38 -0.03 10.75
C LYS A 64 -10.39 -0.96 11.96
N PHE A 65 -9.76 -2.14 11.86
CA PHE A 65 -9.64 -3.08 12.98
C PHE A 65 -8.86 -2.47 14.16
N PHE A 66 -7.69 -1.89 13.90
CA PHE A 66 -6.88 -1.27 14.96
C PHE A 66 -7.56 -0.03 15.57
N SER A 67 -8.23 0.79 14.75
CA SER A 67 -8.98 1.95 15.26
C SER A 67 -10.14 1.53 16.18
N LYS A 68 -10.87 0.46 15.84
CA LYS A 68 -11.96 -0.05 16.68
C LYS A 68 -11.48 -0.61 18.03
N ARG A 69 -10.31 -1.26 18.08
CA ARG A 69 -9.74 -1.76 19.35
C ARG A 69 -9.37 -0.63 20.31
N LYS A 70 -9.01 0.56 19.82
CA LYS A 70 -8.64 1.71 20.68
C LYS A 70 -9.80 2.23 21.53
N PHE A 71 -11.05 1.92 21.19
CA PHE A 71 -12.26 2.33 21.91
C PHE A 71 -12.88 1.24 22.81
N ARG A 72 -12.19 0.10 23.01
CA ARG A 72 -12.70 -1.02 23.83
C ARG A 72 -11.98 -1.21 25.17
N ASN A 73 -11.28 -0.18 25.65
CA ASN A 73 -10.69 -0.14 26.99
C ASN A 73 -11.22 1.07 27.75
#